data_AF-A0A381YT56-F1
#
_entry.id   AF-A0A381YT56-F1
#
_cell.length_a   1.000
_cell.length_b   1.000
_cell.length_c   1.000
_cell.angle_alpha   90.00
_cell.angle_beta   90.00
_cell.angle_gamma   90.00
#
_symmetry.space_group_name_H-M   'P 1'
#
loop_
_entity.id
_entity.type
_entity.pdbx_description
1 polymer ?
#
loop_
_entity_poly.entity_id
_entity_poly.type
_entity_poly.pdbx_seq_one_letter_code
_entity_poly.pdbx_strand_id
1 'polypeptide(L)'
;MLNEFPELQDRLKNADVLDEPVAEGPLFQKTLGVANGKILLIGDAAGFFDPITGEGIGIAARQALLLEKYVEPVLKENSGNLVKAMFDYSRASAQIY
;
A
#
# COMPACT_ATOMS: atom_id res chain seq x y z
N MET A 1 26.77 13.98 -5.57
CA MET A 1 25.65 13.38 -4.83
C MET A 1 25.86 13.38 -3.31
N LEU A 2 26.75 12.60 -2.65
CA LEU A 2 26.91 12.73 -1.18
C LEU A 2 27.63 14.02 -0.74
N ASN A 3 28.61 14.49 -1.52
CA ASN A 3 29.34 15.73 -1.25
C ASN A 3 28.45 16.99 -1.24
N GLU A 4 27.20 16.89 -1.71
CA GLU A 4 26.21 17.97 -1.68
C GLU A 4 25.50 18.06 -0.32
N PHE A 5 25.69 17.08 0.58
CA PHE A 5 25.04 17.01 1.89
C PHE A 5 26.08 16.79 3.01
N PRO A 6 26.84 17.83 3.41
CA PRO A 6 27.94 17.69 4.37
C PRO A 6 27.54 17.11 5.73
N GLU A 7 26.36 17.47 6.24
CA GLU A 7 25.85 16.94 7.52
C GLU A 7 25.55 15.44 7.43
N LEU A 8 25.03 14.96 6.30
CA LEU A 8 24.78 13.55 6.08
C LEU A 8 26.12 12.78 5.95
N GLN A 9 27.11 13.37 5.29
CA GLN A 9 28.44 12.80 5.17
C GLN A 9 29.12 12.64 6.54
N ASP A 10 29.03 13.63 7.43
CA ASP A 10 29.59 13.53 8.79
C ASP A 10 28.89 12.44 9.62
N ARG A 11 27.57 12.32 9.50
CA ARG A 11 26.79 11.26 10.19
C ARG A 11 27.16 9.86 9.74
N LEU A 12 27.56 9.68 8.48
CA LEU A 12 27.87 8.37 7.89
C LEU A 12 29.36 8.01 7.91
N LYS A 13 30.25 8.93 8.32
CA LYS A 13 31.72 8.83 8.12
C LYS A 13 32.40 7.54 8.61
N ASN A 14 31.86 6.92 9.66
CA ASN A 14 32.39 5.69 10.26
C ASN A 14 31.36 4.54 10.23
N ALA A 15 30.32 4.66 9.41
CA ALA A 15 29.32 3.62 9.27
C ALA A 15 29.81 2.57 8.28
N ASP A 16 29.75 1.30 8.69
CA ASP A 16 29.96 0.18 7.78
C ASP A 16 28.74 0.02 6.88
N VAL A 17 28.99 -0.18 5.59
CA VAL A 17 27.94 -0.56 4.63
C VAL A 17 27.64 -2.04 4.86
N LEU A 18 26.41 -2.36 5.26
CA LEU A 18 26.02 -3.74 5.55
C LEU A 18 25.66 -4.53 4.28
N ASP A 19 25.11 -3.86 3.27
CA ASP A 19 24.59 -4.47 2.04
C ASP A 19 24.73 -3.53 0.83
N GLU A 20 24.56 -4.09 -0.37
CA GLU A 20 24.55 -3.31 -1.62
C GLU A 20 23.34 -2.36 -1.70
N PRO A 21 23.53 -1.10 -2.12
CA PRO A 21 22.42 -0.18 -2.32
C PRO A 21 21.44 -0.68 -3.39
N VAL A 22 20.15 -0.70 -3.06
CA VAL A 22 19.06 -1.00 -4.00
C VAL A 22 18.23 0.26 -4.21
N ALA A 23 17.80 0.46 -5.46
CA ALA A 23 16.86 1.51 -5.82
C ALA A 23 15.76 0.91 -6.70
N GLU A 24 14.51 1.25 -6.40
CA GLU A 24 13.32 0.77 -7.09
C GLU A 24 12.46 1.97 -7.53
N GLY A 25 11.79 1.82 -8.66
CA GLY A 25 10.94 2.84 -9.26
C GLY A 25 10.36 2.38 -10.60
N PRO A 26 9.39 3.12 -11.18
CA PRO A 26 8.88 4.42 -10.75
C PRO A 26 8.05 4.36 -9.45
N LEU A 27 8.25 5.35 -8.57
CA LEU A 27 7.42 5.53 -7.37
C LEU A 27 6.02 6.04 -7.76
N PHE A 28 5.07 6.00 -6.83
CA PHE A 28 3.70 6.49 -7.04
C PHE A 28 2.91 5.71 -8.12
N GLN A 29 2.83 4.39 -7.97
CA GLN A 29 2.04 3.53 -8.86
C GLN A 29 0.57 3.52 -8.46
N LYS A 30 -0.32 3.79 -9.42
CA LYS A 30 -1.77 3.74 -9.21
C LYS A 30 -2.36 2.51 -9.87
N THR A 31 -3.35 1.89 -9.22
CA THR A 31 -4.23 0.93 -9.88
C THR A 31 -5.47 1.62 -10.45
N LEU A 32 -6.04 1.05 -11.52
CA LEU A 32 -7.31 1.50 -12.09
C LEU A 32 -8.51 1.08 -11.23
N GLY A 33 -8.35 0.06 -10.40
CA GLY A 33 -9.38 -0.43 -9.50
C GLY A 33 -8.83 -1.49 -8.54
N VAL A 34 -9.40 -1.55 -7.34
CA VAL A 34 -8.95 -2.46 -6.27
C VAL A 34 -9.83 -3.68 -6.11
N ALA A 35 -10.91 -3.79 -6.89
CA ALA A 35 -11.81 -4.93 -6.88
C ALA A 35 -12.41 -5.18 -8.26
N ASN A 36 -12.45 -6.44 -8.69
CA ASN A 36 -13.15 -6.87 -9.90
C ASN A 36 -13.61 -8.33 -9.76
N GLY A 37 -14.92 -8.54 -9.79
CA GLY A 37 -15.51 -9.88 -9.66
C GLY A 37 -15.12 -10.53 -8.33
N LYS A 38 -14.24 -11.54 -8.39
CA LYS A 38 -13.75 -12.30 -7.23
C LYS A 38 -12.32 -11.93 -6.81
N ILE A 39 -11.75 -10.88 -7.40
CA ILE A 39 -10.38 -10.42 -7.14
C ILE A 39 -10.45 -9.10 -6.39
N LEU A 40 -9.65 -8.99 -5.33
CA LEU A 40 -9.49 -7.80 -4.50
C LEU A 40 -8.01 -7.55 -4.23
N LEU A 41 -7.59 -6.29 -4.25
CA LEU A 41 -6.22 -5.85 -4.00
C LEU A 41 -6.13 -5.09 -2.67
N ILE A 42 -5.03 -5.30 -1.95
CA ILE A 42 -4.64 -4.56 -0.73
C ILE A 42 -3.13 -4.22 -0.79
N GLY A 43 -2.70 -3.29 0.06
CA GLY A 43 -1.31 -2.84 0.14
C GLY A 43 -0.80 -2.30 -1.19
N ASP A 44 0.47 -2.56 -1.50
CA ASP A 44 1.12 -2.05 -2.71
C ASP A 44 0.46 -2.56 -4.00
N ALA A 45 -0.22 -3.71 -3.96
CA ALA A 45 -1.01 -4.20 -5.09
C ALA A 45 -2.24 -3.32 -5.39
N ALA A 46 -2.77 -2.64 -4.36
CA ALA A 46 -3.86 -1.66 -4.50
C ALA A 46 -3.34 -0.25 -4.88
N GLY A 47 -2.03 -0.08 -5.00
CA GLY A 47 -1.36 1.19 -5.29
C GLY A 47 -0.18 1.42 -4.34
N PHE A 48 0.91 1.94 -4.89
CA PHE A 48 2.12 2.30 -4.15
C PHE A 48 2.26 3.82 -4.12
N PHE A 49 2.20 4.43 -2.94
CA PHE A 49 2.16 5.89 -2.77
C PHE A 49 3.55 6.47 -2.42
N ASP A 50 3.60 7.71 -1.94
CA ASP A 50 4.85 8.39 -1.60
C ASP A 50 5.56 7.71 -0.40
N PRO A 51 6.75 7.10 -0.58
CA PRO A 51 7.47 6.47 0.52
C PRO A 51 8.10 7.50 1.48
N ILE A 52 8.13 8.79 1.15
CA ILE A 52 8.73 9.84 2.00
C ILE A 52 7.94 10.01 3.30
N THR A 53 6.60 9.90 3.25
CA THR A 53 5.75 10.06 4.43
C THR A 53 5.71 8.80 5.31
N GLY A 54 6.12 7.64 4.77
CA GLY A 54 6.07 6.36 5.48
C GLY A 54 4.65 5.81 5.70
N GLU A 55 3.65 6.29 4.96
CA GLU A 55 2.24 5.93 5.20
C GLU A 55 1.82 4.56 4.66
N GLY A 56 2.64 3.92 3.82
CA GLY A 56 2.27 2.70 3.09
C GLY A 56 1.74 1.57 3.98
N ILE A 57 2.42 1.28 5.10
CA ILE A 57 1.98 0.24 6.06
C ILE A 57 0.63 0.62 6.69
N GLY A 58 0.44 1.89 7.04
CA GLY A 58 -0.80 2.39 7.62
C GLY A 58 -1.98 2.29 6.64
N ILE A 59 -1.75 2.61 5.37
CA ILE A 59 -2.74 2.47 4.29
C ILE A 59 -3.12 1.01 4.09
N ALA A 60 -2.14 0.11 4.00
CA ALA A 60 -2.36 -1.33 3.85
C ALA A 60 -3.20 -1.90 5.01
N ALA A 61 -2.88 -1.51 6.25
CA ALA A 61 -3.65 -1.92 7.42
C ALA A 61 -5.10 -1.41 7.38
N ARG A 62 -5.33 -0.15 6.97
CA ARG A 62 -6.69 0.40 6.80
C ARG A 62 -7.48 -0.37 5.74
N GLN A 63 -6.86 -0.71 4.61
CA GLN A 63 -7.50 -1.53 3.56
C GLN A 63 -7.87 -2.92 4.08
N ALA A 64 -7.03 -3.56 4.88
CA ALA A 64 -7.36 -4.84 5.52
C ALA A 64 -8.60 -4.73 6.44
N LEU A 65 -8.74 -3.64 7.19
CA LEU A 65 -9.93 -3.38 7.99
C LEU A 65 -11.19 -3.14 7.12
N LEU A 66 -11.06 -2.55 5.92
CA LEU A 66 -12.18 -2.46 5.00
C LEU A 66 -12.58 -3.82 4.44
N LEU A 67 -11.60 -4.70 4.16
CA LEU A 67 -11.86 -6.06 3.71
C LEU A 67 -12.63 -6.84 4.78
N GLU A 68 -12.15 -6.81 6.03
CA GLU A 68 -12.83 -7.40 7.19
C GLU A 68 -14.27 -6.87 7.31
N LYS A 69 -14.46 -5.56 7.20
CA LYS A 69 -15.78 -4.94 7.34
C LYS A 69 -16.77 -5.30 6.23
N TYR A 70 -16.33 -5.30 4.97
CA TYR A 70 -17.24 -5.37 3.82
C TYR A 70 -17.31 -6.74 3.17
N VAL A 71 -16.20 -7.47 3.12
CA VAL A 71 -16.06 -8.68 2.28
C VAL A 71 -16.11 -9.95 3.12
N GLU A 72 -15.42 -9.97 4.27
CA GLU A 72 -15.35 -11.17 5.13
C GLU A 72 -16.72 -11.73 5.56
N PRO A 73 -17.73 -10.92 5.97
CA PRO A 73 -19.03 -11.45 6.38
C PRO A 73 -19.75 -12.16 5.23
N VAL A 74 -19.67 -11.60 4.03
CA VAL A 74 -20.30 -12.17 2.83
C VAL A 74 -19.65 -13.49 2.43
N LEU A 75 -18.33 -13.61 2.58
CA LEU A 75 -17.62 -14.86 2.35
C LEU A 75 -17.98 -15.93 3.36
N LYS A 76 -18.11 -15.58 4.65
CA LYS A 76 -18.49 -16.53 5.72
C LYS A 76 -19.91 -17.05 5.57
N GLU A 77 -20.84 -16.18 5.18
CA GLU A 77 -22.26 -16.53 5.02
C GLU A 77 -22.56 -17.22 3.69
N ASN A 78 -21.59 -17.26 2.76
CA ASN A 78 -21.78 -17.68 1.37
C ASN A 78 -22.99 -16.99 0.71
N SER A 79 -23.20 -15.72 1.05
CA SER A 79 -24.34 -14.95 0.55
C SER A 79 -24.07 -14.53 -0.91
N GLY A 80 -25.11 -14.53 -1.75
CA GLY A 80 -25.01 -14.11 -3.17
C GLY A 80 -24.67 -12.63 -3.39
N ASN A 81 -24.19 -11.93 -2.35
CA ASN A 81 -24.03 -10.48 -2.29
C ASN A 81 -22.58 -10.00 -2.50
N LEU A 82 -21.69 -10.88 -2.99
CA LEU A 82 -20.26 -10.58 -3.16
C LEU A 82 -20.04 -9.36 -4.06
N VAL A 83 -20.81 -9.21 -5.14
CA VAL A 83 -20.68 -8.05 -6.06
C VAL A 83 -20.86 -6.73 -5.30
N LYS A 84 -21.85 -6.64 -4.41
CA LYS A 84 -22.09 -5.43 -3.62
C LYS A 84 -20.98 -5.19 -2.60
N ALA A 85 -20.53 -6.25 -1.91
CA ALA A 85 -19.43 -6.16 -0.95
C ALA A 85 -18.14 -5.66 -1.60
N MET A 86 -17.81 -6.18 -2.78
CA MET A 86 -16.63 -5.76 -3.55
C MET A 86 -16.75 -4.31 -4.02
N PHE A 87 -17.94 -3.88 -4.43
CA PHE A 87 -18.21 -2.49 -4.77
C PHE A 87 -18.07 -1.55 -3.55
N ASP A 88 -18.63 -1.93 -2.41
CA ASP A 88 -18.55 -1.15 -1.16
C ASP A 88 -17.10 -1.05 -0.67
N TYR A 89 -16.33 -2.14 -0.74
CA TYR A 89 -14.90 -2.14 -0.48
C TYR A 89 -14.16 -1.17 -1.42
N SER A 90 -14.38 -1.28 -2.74
CA SER A 90 -13.70 -0.44 -3.72
C SER A 90 -13.97 1.05 -3.49
N ARG A 91 -15.22 1.41 -3.17
CA ARG A 91 -15.61 2.79 -2.88
C ARG A 91 -14.97 3.30 -1.59
N ALA A 92 -14.94 2.49 -0.54
CA ALA A 92 -14.33 2.87 0.72
C ALA A 92 -12.79 2.99 0.61
N SER A 93 -12.15 2.08 -0.13
CA SER A 93 -10.70 2.11 -0.34
C SER A 93 -10.25 3.34 -1.13
N ALA A 94 -11.07 3.86 -2.03
CA ALA A 94 -10.80 5.10 -2.76
C ALA A 94 -10.85 6.36 -1.88
N GLN A 95 -11.20 6.25 -0.59
CA GLN A 95 -11.20 7.36 0.36
C GLN A 95 -10.02 7.29 1.35
N ILE A 96 -9.20 6.23 1.31
CA ILE A 96 -8.01 6.10 2.16
C ILE A 96 -6.86 6.97 1.62
N TYR A 97 -6.85 7.23 0.31
CA TYR A 97 -5.88 8.07 -0.38
C TYR A 97 -6.50 8.69 -1.64
#